data_AF-A0A9D8CKV1-F1
#
_entry.id   AF-A0A9D8CKV1-F1
#
_cell.length_a   1.000
_cell.length_b   1.000
_cell.length_c   1.000
_cell.angle_alpha   90.00
_cell.angle_beta   90.00
_cell.angle_gamma   90.00
#
_symmetry.space_group_name_H-M   'P 1'
#
loop_
_entity.id
_entity.type
_entity.pdbx_description
1 polymer ?
#
loop_
_entity_poly.entity_id
_entity_poly.type
_entity_poly.pdbx_seq_one_letter_code
_entity_poly.pdbx_strand_id
1 'polypeptide(L)'
;MSSIGSRSAPWAGYLVVGGLLFVVASMAGLAAAHTAHPCPCRYAGGEAQPGAIVCLKVDGKQSLAQCEMVLNNPSWRFLNKPCPVASPAAPTGRVG
;
A
#
# COMPACT_ATOMS: atom_id res chain seq x y z
N MET A 1 -47.24 -19.12 48.03
CA MET A 1 -46.58 -19.09 46.71
C MET A 1 -46.91 -17.75 46.04
N SER A 2 -46.01 -16.76 46.12
CA SER A 2 -46.21 -15.46 45.46
C SER A 2 -45.65 -15.51 44.05
N SER A 3 -46.53 -15.44 43.05
CA SER A 3 -46.16 -15.41 41.65
C SER A 3 -45.57 -14.03 41.28
N ILE A 4 -44.25 -13.95 41.13
CA ILE A 4 -43.57 -12.79 40.56
C ILE A 4 -43.84 -12.82 39.05
N GLY A 5 -44.89 -12.11 38.63
CA GLY A 5 -45.19 -11.90 37.21
C GLY A 5 -44.15 -10.96 36.59
N SER A 6 -43.17 -11.53 35.92
CA SER A 6 -42.19 -10.83 35.08
C SER A 6 -42.89 -10.21 33.87
N ARG A 7 -43.53 -9.05 34.04
CA ARG A 7 -43.98 -8.23 32.91
C ARG A 7 -42.73 -7.65 32.27
N SER A 8 -42.27 -8.27 31.19
CA SER A 8 -41.21 -7.74 30.32
C SER A 8 -41.61 -6.33 29.89
N ALA A 9 -40.98 -5.32 30.48
CA ALA A 9 -41.35 -3.94 30.23
C ALA A 9 -40.88 -3.58 28.81
N PRO A 10 -41.80 -3.18 27.90
CA PRO A 10 -41.49 -3.04 26.47
C PRO A 10 -40.43 -1.96 26.19
N TRP A 11 -40.25 -1.02 27.12
CA TRP A 11 -39.22 0.01 27.06
C TRP A 11 -37.79 -0.56 27.13
N ALA A 12 -37.58 -1.69 27.79
CA ALA A 12 -36.26 -2.33 27.84
C ALA A 12 -35.82 -2.81 26.44
N GLY A 13 -36.77 -3.31 25.63
CA GLY A 13 -36.51 -3.67 24.24
C GLY A 13 -36.16 -2.45 23.37
N TYR A 14 -36.88 -1.34 23.55
CA TYR A 14 -36.61 -0.09 22.82
C TYR A 14 -35.23 0.51 23.17
N LEU A 15 -34.80 0.43 24.42
CA LEU A 15 -33.45 0.88 24.81
C LEU A 15 -32.34 0.03 24.20
N VAL A 16 -32.52 -1.29 24.13
CA VAL A 16 -31.54 -2.20 23.53
C VAL A 16 -31.45 -1.98 22.01
N VAL A 17 -32.59 -1.87 21.33
CA VAL A 17 -32.63 -1.62 19.87
C VAL A 17 -32.09 -0.24 19.54
N GLY A 18 -32.48 0.79 20.30
CA GLY A 18 -31.98 2.16 20.13
C GLY A 18 -30.47 2.26 20.37
N GLY A 19 -29.96 1.59 21.41
CA GLY A 19 -28.52 1.52 21.67
C GLY A 19 -27.75 0.80 20.56
N LEU A 20 -28.28 -0.31 20.05
CA LEU A 20 -27.67 -1.04 18.94
C LEU A 20 -27.62 -0.20 17.66
N LEU A 21 -28.70 0.50 17.33
CA LEU A 21 -28.76 1.40 16.16
C LEU A 21 -27.75 2.55 16.28
N PHE A 22 -27.58 3.11 17.47
CA PHE A 22 -26.61 4.18 17.72
C PHE A 22 -25.16 3.71 17.53
N VAL A 23 -24.82 2.50 18.02
CA VAL A 23 -23.49 1.90 17.85
C VAL A 23 -23.19 1.60 16.37
N VAL A 24 -24.16 1.05 15.63
CA VAL A 24 -23.99 0.77 14.19
C VAL A 24 -23.79 2.06 13.40
N ALA A 25 -24.56 3.11 13.69
CA ALA A 25 -24.44 4.40 13.01
C ALA A 25 -23.07 5.08 13.25
N SER A 26 -22.45 4.84 14.40
CA SER A 26 -21.15 5.45 14.76
C SER A 26 -19.94 4.72 14.16
N MET A 27 -20.09 3.52 13.60
CA MET A 27 -19.00 2.77 12.95
C MET A 27 -18.74 3.16 11.47
N ALA A 28 -19.44 4.14 10.91
CA ALA A 28 -19.36 4.47 9.48
C ALA A 28 -18.12 5.29 9.04
N GLY A 29 -17.15 5.56 9.94
CA GLY A 29 -16.10 6.57 9.70
C GLY A 29 -14.66 6.08 9.51
N LEU A 30 -14.37 4.76 9.52
CA LEU A 30 -12.99 4.26 9.62
C LEU A 30 -12.24 4.04 8.30
N ALA A 31 -12.74 4.55 7.16
CA ALA A 31 -11.98 4.52 5.91
C ALA A 31 -11.05 5.75 5.84
N ALA A 32 -9.88 5.66 6.48
CA ALA A 32 -8.83 6.66 6.29
C ALA A 32 -8.35 6.62 4.83
N ALA A 33 -8.61 7.70 4.09
CA ALA A 33 -8.05 7.90 2.77
C ALA A 33 -6.53 8.13 2.88
N HIS A 34 -5.73 7.14 2.50
CA HIS A 34 -4.30 7.37 2.29
C HIS A 34 -4.16 8.27 1.05
N THR A 35 -3.59 9.46 1.23
CA THR A 35 -3.23 10.30 0.09
C THR A 35 -2.04 9.64 -0.61
N ALA A 36 -2.32 8.93 -1.72
CA ALA A 36 -1.33 8.23 -2.52
C ALA A 36 -0.41 9.22 -3.25
N HIS A 37 0.48 9.86 -2.52
CA HIS A 37 1.61 10.56 -3.11
C HIS A 37 2.59 9.48 -3.59
N PRO A 38 3.03 9.48 -4.86
CA PRO A 38 3.97 8.49 -5.36
C PRO A 38 5.34 8.73 -4.70
N CYS A 39 5.61 7.97 -3.64
CA CYS A 39 6.91 7.96 -2.98
C CYS A 39 7.95 7.28 -3.89
N PRO A 40 9.18 7.81 -3.99
CA PRO A 40 10.25 7.16 -4.74
C PRO A 40 10.81 5.95 -3.98
N CYS A 41 11.35 4.98 -4.72
CA CYS A 41 12.14 3.89 -4.13
C CYS A 41 13.55 4.38 -3.81
N ARG A 42 14.06 4.08 -2.60
CA ARG A 42 15.44 4.44 -2.20
C ARG A 42 16.40 3.27 -2.40
N TYR A 43 17.64 3.60 -2.74
CA TYR A 43 18.76 2.67 -2.85
C TYR A 43 20.08 3.39 -2.52
N ALA A 44 21.18 2.65 -2.42
CA ALA A 44 22.49 3.23 -2.04
C ALA A 44 22.98 4.36 -2.99
N GLY A 45 22.51 4.40 -4.24
CA GLY A 45 22.86 5.43 -5.22
C GLY A 45 21.86 6.59 -5.31
N GLY A 46 20.83 6.63 -4.46
CA GLY A 46 19.84 7.72 -4.43
C GLY A 46 18.40 7.23 -4.44
N GLU A 47 17.59 7.86 -5.28
CA GLU A 47 16.14 7.63 -5.38
C GLU A 47 15.73 7.35 -6.82
N ALA A 48 14.71 6.52 -6.99
CA ALA A 48 14.13 6.17 -8.28
C ALA A 48 12.61 6.39 -8.24
N GLN A 49 12.07 7.10 -9.22
CA GLN A 49 10.61 7.25 -9.36
C GLN A 49 9.94 5.89 -9.67
N PRO A 50 8.67 5.71 -9.29
CA PRO A 50 7.87 4.57 -9.76
C PRO A 50 7.94 4.44 -11.29
N GLY A 51 8.17 3.21 -11.77
CA GLY A 51 8.38 2.88 -13.18
C GLY A 51 9.85 2.84 -13.61
N ALA A 52 10.75 3.51 -12.88
CA ALA A 52 12.18 3.52 -13.21
C ALA A 52 12.82 2.13 -13.01
N ILE A 53 13.74 1.78 -13.89
CA ILE A 53 14.53 0.55 -13.83
C ILE A 53 15.97 0.94 -13.51
N VAL A 54 16.51 0.38 -12.43
CA VAL A 54 17.87 0.66 -11.97
C VAL A 54 18.62 -0.62 -11.62
N CYS A 55 19.93 -0.50 -11.57
CA CYS A 55 20.83 -1.56 -11.13
C CYS A 55 21.06 -1.47 -9.63
N LEU A 56 20.52 -2.45 -8.90
CA LEU A 56 20.67 -2.54 -7.45
C LEU A 56 21.77 -3.54 -7.10
N LYS A 57 22.58 -3.18 -6.09
CA LYS A 57 23.51 -4.12 -5.48
C LYS A 57 22.81 -4.76 -4.26
N VAL A 58 22.46 -6.03 -4.38
CA VAL A 58 21.82 -6.83 -3.32
C VAL A 58 22.72 -8.04 -3.06
N ASP A 59 23.09 -8.26 -1.80
CA ASP A 59 23.99 -9.35 -1.39
C ASP A 59 25.29 -9.45 -2.22
N GLY A 60 25.84 -8.29 -2.58
CA GLY A 60 27.06 -8.20 -3.38
C GLY A 60 26.87 -8.42 -4.89
N LYS A 61 25.68 -8.83 -5.34
CA LYS A 61 25.36 -9.04 -6.77
C LYS A 61 24.60 -7.84 -7.34
N GLN A 62 24.89 -7.50 -8.59
CA GLN A 62 24.13 -6.49 -9.32
C GLN A 62 22.91 -7.15 -9.98
N SER A 63 21.72 -6.72 -9.57
CA SER A 63 20.44 -7.21 -10.08
C SER A 63 19.62 -6.06 -10.66
N LEU A 64 19.01 -6.29 -11.82
CA LEU A 64 18.11 -5.32 -12.43
C LEU A 64 16.76 -5.34 -11.70
N ALA A 65 16.31 -4.17 -11.25
CA ALA A 65 15.04 -4.02 -10.55
C ALA A 65 14.26 -2.80 -11.04
N GLN A 66 12.94 -2.91 -11.03
CA GLN A 66 12.01 -1.82 -11.31
C GLN A 66 11.40 -1.32 -10.00
N CYS A 67 11.33 0.00 -9.84
CA CYS A 67 10.57 0.62 -8.75
C CYS A 67 9.08 0.54 -9.09
N GLU A 68 8.28 -0.10 -8.23
CA GLU A 68 6.83 -0.24 -8.40
C GLU A 68 6.11 0.18 -7.12
N MET A 69 4.81 0.50 -7.23
CA MET A 69 3.96 0.79 -6.08
C MET A 69 3.09 -0.43 -5.79
N VAL A 70 3.35 -1.12 -4.67
CA VAL A 70 2.55 -2.27 -4.23
C VAL A 70 1.75 -1.84 -3.01
N LEU A 71 0.42 -1.88 -3.10
CA LEU A 71 -0.49 -1.47 -2.02
C LEU A 71 -0.22 -0.05 -1.50
N ASN A 72 0.13 0.87 -2.40
CA ASN A 72 0.52 2.26 -2.10
C ASN A 72 1.86 2.42 -1.36
N ASN A 73 2.71 1.38 -1.35
CA ASN A 73 4.06 1.44 -0.80
C ASN A 73 5.11 1.25 -1.92
N PRO A 74 6.18 2.08 -1.97
CA PRO A 74 7.28 1.85 -2.90
C PRO A 74 7.96 0.51 -2.61
N SER A 75 8.11 -0.31 -3.66
CA SER A 75 8.69 -1.64 -3.58
C SER A 75 9.56 -1.92 -4.80
N TRP A 76 10.57 -2.77 -4.61
CA TRP A 76 11.46 -3.21 -5.68
C TRP A 76 10.97 -4.52 -6.27
N ARG A 77 10.70 -4.52 -7.57
CA ARG A 77 10.47 -5.75 -8.33
C ARG A 77 11.73 -6.15 -9.09
N PHE A 78 12.28 -7.29 -8.72
CA PHE A 78 13.46 -7.85 -9.38
C PHE A 78 13.09 -8.48 -10.72
N LEU A 79 13.79 -8.08 -11.78
CA LEU A 79 13.51 -8.54 -13.15
C LEU A 79 14.27 -9.82 -13.53
N ASN A 80 15.04 -10.41 -12.60
CA ASN A 80 15.90 -11.59 -12.82
C ASN A 80 16.81 -11.48 -14.06
N LYS A 81 17.22 -10.25 -14.39
CA LYS A 81 18.14 -9.94 -15.48
C LYS A 81 19.43 -9.34 -14.92
N PRO A 82 20.58 -9.63 -15.53
CA PRO A 82 21.81 -8.92 -15.20
C PRO A 82 21.69 -7.45 -15.60
N CYS A 83 22.50 -6.62 -14.96
CA CYS A 83 22.64 -5.22 -15.35
C CYS A 83 23.18 -5.11 -16.78
N PRO A 84 22.58 -4.25 -17.64
CA PRO A 84 23.11 -4.04 -18.98
C PRO A 84 24.51 -3.41 -18.85
N VAL A 85 25.51 -4.12 -19.36
CA VAL A 85 26.80 -3.50 -19.66
C VAL A 85 26.56 -2.57 -20.85
N ALA A 86 26.91 -1.30 -20.73
CA ALA A 86 26.86 -0.40 -21.87
C ALA A 86 27.74 -1.00 -22.96
N SER A 87 27.14 -1.55 -24.02
CA SER A 87 27.88 -1.75 -25.26
C SER A 87 28.23 -0.34 -25.73
N PRO A 88 29.50 -0.02 -26.02
CA PRO A 88 29.80 1.24 -26.70
C PRO A 88 29.01 1.20 -28.02
N ALA A 89 27.89 1.90 -28.05
CA ALA A 89 27.21 2.21 -29.29
C ALA A 89 28.28 2.90 -30.13
N ALA A 90 28.58 2.29 -31.28
CA ALA A 90 29.56 2.79 -32.23
C ALA A 90 29.42 4.31 -32.37
N PRO A 91 30.53 5.07 -32.47
CA PRO A 91 30.45 6.51 -32.67
C PRO A 91 29.62 6.75 -33.93
N THR A 92 28.39 7.21 -33.76
CA THR A 92 27.55 7.64 -34.88
C THR A 92 28.21 8.91 -35.39
N GLY A 93 29.15 8.73 -36.33
CA GLY A 93 29.87 9.81 -36.97
C GLY A 93 28.86 10.81 -37.51
N ARG A 94 28.94 12.05 -37.00
CA ARG A 94 28.36 13.19 -37.66
C ARG A 94 29.44 13.77 -38.55
N VAL A 95 29.49 13.31 -39.80
CA VAL A 95 30.02 14.07 -40.92
C VAL A 95 28.88 14.97 -41.38
N GLY A 96 29.11 16.27 -41.38
CA GLY A 96 28.17 17.32 -41.78
C GLY A 96 28.68 18.67 -41.33
#